data_AF-A0A8H5YB87-F1
#
_entry.id   AF-A0A8H5YB87-F1
#
_cell.length_a   1.000
_cell.length_b   1.000
_cell.length_c   1.000
_cell.angle_alpha   90.00
_cell.angle_beta   90.00
_cell.angle_gamma   90.00
#
_symmetry.space_group_name_H-M   'P 1'
#
loop_
_entity.id
_entity.type
_entity.pdbx_description
1 polymer ?
#
loop_
_entity_poly.entity_id
_entity_poly.type
_entity_poly.pdbx_seq_one_letter_code
_entity_poly.pdbx_strand_id
1 'polypeptide(L)'
;MAPKMSKNHCLTGLPTEILLDIYQQLDLDGVFNLCATHRTLHELFDKRKASILLPVLVREFSPFDELLQVYTASNEDLDSRGGPYAPRRVVFKRFLGDTGVVLAPRPEHQPTVSVDAVEGFITLNKLGKPIIPRAQPLKTVVLTVKDLKPLLSYCSLVLRWQARFPQMRWFHEPENCRLLREHEAERFRRAMYRWWLYGFYFHGDFPRPRVGLPEPGVDDVRLSQLRLYSTGELVELMDLVETMKDVVLHYLCPRLDPSQDEYEGCDSYLQNVVDRPDSLARGWRDQSRWGRIVKTYCKLGPKDLMHLFENIYSYPRKRLITEARSLQPNLTFDQESISVSTQCVLDERQWSLNMPTLPLDGLGGVIDWDDERDAERVKFGSDASLDGTLPGGARMLRSSSHYSPRGDDGSYLEDVQRQTRMEGRYMVSFA
;
A
#
# COMPACT_ATOMS: atom_id res chain seq x y z
N MET A 1 15.48 -10.19 -63.35
CA MET A 1 16.45 -10.10 -62.22
C MET A 1 15.78 -9.32 -61.11
N ALA A 2 15.28 -9.99 -60.08
CA ALA A 2 14.76 -9.31 -58.89
C ALA A 2 15.95 -8.79 -58.07
N PRO A 3 15.91 -7.55 -57.56
CA PRO A 3 17.01 -7.03 -56.75
C PRO A 3 17.07 -7.83 -55.44
N LYS A 4 18.24 -8.39 -55.13
CA LYS A 4 18.54 -8.90 -53.79
C LYS A 4 18.42 -7.73 -52.81
N MET A 5 17.30 -7.63 -52.09
CA MET A 5 17.22 -6.72 -50.94
C MET A 5 18.35 -7.10 -49.98
N SER A 6 19.16 -6.11 -49.61
CA SER A 6 20.23 -6.27 -48.65
C SER A 6 19.63 -6.78 -47.33
N LYS A 7 20.24 -7.82 -46.75
CA LYS A 7 19.84 -8.40 -45.45
C LYS A 7 20.03 -7.44 -44.25
N ASN A 8 20.34 -6.17 -44.50
CA ASN A 8 20.82 -5.22 -43.49
C ASN A 8 19.82 -4.12 -43.13
N HIS A 9 18.57 -4.17 -43.61
CA HIS A 9 17.55 -3.14 -43.32
C HIS A 9 16.36 -3.62 -42.50
N CYS A 10 16.40 -4.85 -41.96
CA CYS A 10 15.33 -5.35 -41.09
C CYS A 10 15.76 -5.33 -39.62
N LEU A 11 14.81 -5.05 -38.72
CA LEU A 11 15.01 -5.03 -37.26
C LEU A 11 15.68 -6.33 -36.77
N THR A 12 15.29 -7.47 -37.33
CA THR A 12 15.84 -8.80 -37.00
C THR A 12 17.28 -9.02 -37.44
N GLY A 13 17.82 -8.16 -38.31
CA GLY A 13 19.21 -8.18 -38.76
C GLY A 13 20.14 -7.32 -37.90
N LEU A 14 19.61 -6.61 -36.90
CA LEU A 14 20.43 -5.82 -35.98
C LEU A 14 21.26 -6.71 -35.04
N PRO A 15 22.41 -6.20 -34.55
CA PRO A 15 23.18 -6.86 -33.50
C PRO A 15 22.33 -7.12 -32.24
N THR A 16 22.66 -8.19 -31.50
CA THR A 16 21.88 -8.61 -30.32
C THR A 16 21.89 -7.53 -29.25
N GLU A 17 22.98 -6.79 -29.12
CA GLU A 17 23.17 -5.70 -28.17
C GLU A 17 22.17 -4.57 -28.45
N ILE A 18 21.98 -4.21 -29.72
CA ILE A 18 21.03 -3.18 -30.15
C ILE A 18 19.59 -3.66 -29.94
N LEU A 19 19.30 -4.93 -30.23
CA LEU A 19 17.98 -5.50 -29.96
C LEU A 19 17.65 -5.51 -28.45
N LEU A 20 18.63 -5.80 -27.60
CA LEU A 20 18.46 -5.74 -26.15
C LEU A 20 18.22 -4.31 -25.66
N ASP A 21 18.94 -3.33 -26.21
CA ASP A 21 18.71 -1.91 -25.91
C ASP A 21 17.29 -1.47 -26.31
N ILE A 22 16.84 -1.82 -27.52
CA ILE A 22 15.46 -1.57 -27.97
C ILE A 22 14.45 -2.18 -26.98
N TYR A 23 14.64 -3.45 -26.59
CA TYR A 23 13.78 -4.11 -25.62
C TYR A 23 13.73 -3.38 -24.27
N GLN A 24 14.85 -2.80 -23.81
CA GLN A 24 14.91 -2.08 -22.55
C GLN A 24 14.26 -0.71 -22.59
N GLN A 25 14.09 -0.12 -23.79
CA GLN A 25 13.36 1.13 -23.97
C GLN A 25 11.84 0.94 -24.07
N LEU A 26 11.37 -0.24 -24.48
CA LEU A 26 9.94 -0.55 -24.58
C LEU A 26 9.28 -0.68 -23.22
N ASP A 27 7.98 -0.44 -23.20
CA ASP A 27 7.12 -0.76 -22.07
C ASP A 27 6.80 -2.25 -21.98
N LEU A 28 6.25 -2.69 -20.85
CA LEU A 28 6.00 -4.11 -20.63
C LEU A 28 5.12 -4.72 -21.73
N ASP A 29 4.08 -4.00 -22.16
CA ASP A 29 3.22 -4.40 -23.26
C ASP A 29 3.97 -4.40 -24.59
N GLY A 30 4.77 -3.37 -24.87
CA GLY A 30 5.64 -3.27 -26.04
C GLY A 30 6.63 -4.44 -26.16
N VAL A 31 7.21 -4.89 -25.04
CA VAL A 31 8.09 -6.08 -25.01
C VAL A 31 7.34 -7.31 -25.50
N PHE A 32 6.15 -7.59 -24.95
CA PHE A 32 5.37 -8.77 -25.33
C PHE A 32 4.83 -8.67 -26.75
N ASN A 33 4.38 -7.49 -27.17
CA ASN A 33 3.93 -7.23 -28.53
C ASN A 33 5.09 -7.44 -29.53
N LEU A 34 6.28 -6.96 -29.22
CA LEU A 34 7.46 -7.16 -30.07
C LEU A 34 7.82 -8.65 -30.18
N CYS A 35 7.76 -9.39 -29.06
CA CYS A 35 7.96 -10.84 -29.08
C CYS A 35 6.94 -11.56 -29.98
N ALA A 36 5.68 -11.11 -29.98
CA ALA A 36 4.61 -11.71 -30.77
C ALA A 36 4.77 -11.48 -32.29
N THR A 37 5.56 -10.48 -32.71
CA THR A 37 5.70 -10.14 -34.14
C THR A 37 6.61 -11.08 -34.92
N HIS A 38 7.64 -11.67 -34.30
CA HIS A 38 8.64 -12.46 -35.02
C HIS A 38 9.35 -13.51 -34.15
N ARG A 39 9.53 -14.73 -34.70
CA ARG A 39 10.14 -15.87 -34.01
C ARG A 39 11.55 -15.57 -33.46
N THR A 40 12.41 -14.90 -34.22
CA THR A 40 13.78 -14.53 -33.76
C THR A 40 13.74 -13.61 -32.54
N LEU A 41 12.79 -12.69 -32.48
CA LEU A 41 12.64 -11.75 -31.37
C LEU A 41 12.13 -12.48 -30.13
N HIS A 42 11.19 -13.40 -30.30
CA HIS A 42 10.73 -14.30 -29.24
C HIS A 42 11.85 -15.21 -28.70
N GLU A 43 12.65 -15.84 -29.58
CA GLU A 43 13.78 -16.67 -29.17
C GLU A 43 14.86 -15.88 -28.43
N LEU A 44 15.10 -14.63 -28.81
CA LEU A 44 16.00 -13.73 -28.09
C LEU A 44 15.44 -13.40 -26.71
N PHE A 45 14.15 -13.07 -26.62
CA PHE A 45 13.47 -12.82 -25.36
C PHE A 45 13.57 -14.01 -24.41
N ASP A 46 13.27 -15.23 -24.87
CA ASP A 46 13.33 -16.42 -24.03
C ASP A 46 14.74 -16.69 -23.50
N LYS A 47 15.78 -16.47 -24.33
CA LYS A 47 17.18 -16.65 -23.92
C LYS A 47 17.67 -15.56 -22.96
N ARG A 48 17.16 -14.33 -23.09
CA ARG A 48 17.65 -13.14 -22.34
C ARG A 48 16.58 -12.52 -21.44
N LYS A 49 15.56 -13.29 -21.07
CA LYS A 49 14.35 -12.82 -20.38
C LYS A 49 14.62 -11.94 -19.17
N ALA A 50 15.51 -12.36 -18.27
CA ALA A 50 15.85 -11.57 -17.09
C ALA A 50 16.57 -10.26 -17.40
N SER A 51 17.41 -10.24 -18.45
CA SER A 51 18.15 -9.03 -18.87
C SER A 51 17.27 -8.02 -19.61
N ILE A 52 16.14 -8.48 -20.16
CA ILE A 52 15.13 -7.64 -20.80
C ILE A 52 14.11 -7.15 -19.76
N LEU A 53 13.51 -8.07 -19.00
CA LEU A 53 12.42 -7.73 -18.09
C LEU A 53 12.86 -6.94 -16.87
N LEU A 54 14.01 -7.24 -16.24
CA LEU A 54 14.36 -6.55 -15.00
C LEU A 54 14.54 -5.03 -15.17
N PRO A 55 15.26 -4.52 -16.17
CA PRO A 55 15.36 -3.07 -16.38
C PRO A 55 14.00 -2.42 -16.66
N VAL A 56 13.15 -3.05 -17.48
CA VAL A 56 11.80 -2.56 -17.78
C VAL A 56 10.96 -2.52 -16.51
N LEU A 57 10.97 -3.58 -15.72
CA LEU A 57 10.22 -3.65 -14.46
C LEU A 57 10.70 -2.60 -13.45
N VAL A 58 12.02 -2.41 -13.32
CA VAL A 58 12.60 -1.40 -12.42
C VAL A 58 12.15 0.01 -12.82
N ARG A 59 12.14 0.32 -14.12
CA ARG A 59 11.73 1.63 -14.64
C ARG A 59 10.23 1.87 -14.46
N GLU A 60 9.40 0.92 -14.88
CA GLU A 60 7.95 1.13 -14.98
C GLU A 60 7.22 0.97 -13.65
N PHE A 61 7.75 0.11 -12.77
CA PHE A 61 7.14 -0.19 -11.48
C PHE A 61 7.90 0.43 -10.31
N SER A 62 8.74 1.45 -10.59
CA SER A 62 9.40 2.25 -9.55
C SER A 62 8.38 2.78 -8.54
N PRO A 63 8.65 2.72 -7.21
CA PRO A 63 9.83 2.11 -6.58
C PRO A 63 9.77 0.57 -6.56
N PHE A 64 10.57 -0.08 -7.40
CA PHE A 64 10.47 -1.51 -7.62
C PHE A 64 10.97 -2.33 -6.43
N ASP A 65 11.92 -1.79 -5.66
CA ASP A 65 12.43 -2.42 -4.46
C ASP A 65 11.36 -2.59 -3.38
N GLU A 66 10.40 -1.66 -3.27
CA GLU A 66 9.25 -1.78 -2.38
C GLU A 66 8.26 -2.85 -2.87
N LEU A 67 8.01 -2.95 -4.19
CA LEU A 67 7.23 -4.07 -4.75
C LEU A 67 7.88 -5.42 -4.45
N LEU A 68 9.21 -5.49 -4.49
CA LEU A 68 9.94 -6.70 -4.12
C LEU A 68 9.80 -7.02 -2.63
N GLN A 69 9.66 -6.02 -1.75
CA GLN A 69 9.31 -6.29 -0.35
C GLN A 69 7.95 -6.96 -0.26
N VAL A 70 6.94 -6.50 -1.00
CA VAL A 70 5.63 -7.14 -1.06
C VAL A 70 5.73 -8.57 -1.56
N TYR A 71 6.39 -8.78 -2.71
CA TYR A 71 6.52 -10.11 -3.33
C TYR A 71 7.24 -11.13 -2.44
N THR A 72 8.25 -10.67 -1.68
CA THR A 72 9.07 -11.53 -0.82
C THR A 72 8.62 -11.56 0.64
N ALA A 73 7.48 -10.95 0.96
CA ALA A 73 6.98 -10.88 2.33
C ALA A 73 6.71 -12.27 2.90
N SER A 74 7.10 -12.46 4.16
CA SER A 74 7.03 -13.71 4.89
C SER A 74 6.68 -13.46 6.35
N ASN A 75 6.04 -14.44 7.00
CA ASN A 75 5.73 -14.36 8.43
C ASN A 75 6.97 -14.31 9.33
N GLU A 76 8.09 -14.84 8.86
CA GLU A 76 9.38 -14.80 9.54
C GLU A 76 10.00 -13.40 9.61
N ASP A 77 9.43 -12.41 8.91
CA ASP A 77 9.94 -11.04 8.90
C ASP A 77 9.52 -10.27 10.16
N LEU A 78 8.54 -10.79 10.91
CA LEU A 78 8.07 -10.21 12.17
C LEU A 78 8.60 -11.06 13.33
N ASP A 79 9.56 -10.52 14.09
CA ASP A 79 10.02 -11.17 15.31
C ASP A 79 8.92 -11.15 16.37
N SER A 80 8.49 -12.35 16.80
CA SER A 80 7.47 -12.54 17.85
C SER A 80 7.87 -11.99 19.22
N ARG A 81 9.14 -11.56 19.40
CA ARG A 81 9.69 -11.01 20.65
C ARG A 81 9.75 -9.47 20.68
N GLY A 82 9.31 -8.79 19.62
CA GLY A 82 9.40 -7.35 19.48
C GLY A 82 10.76 -6.89 18.92
N GLY A 83 10.76 -5.74 18.25
CA GLY A 83 11.92 -5.19 17.55
C GLY A 83 11.51 -4.29 16.38
N PRO A 84 12.45 -3.46 15.89
CA PRO A 84 12.18 -2.62 14.74
C PRO A 84 11.94 -3.45 13.49
N TYR A 85 11.10 -2.94 12.58
CA TYR A 85 10.91 -3.54 11.27
C TYR A 85 12.19 -3.36 10.43
N ALA A 86 12.66 -4.45 9.80
CA ALA A 86 13.82 -4.42 8.93
C ALA A 86 13.45 -4.89 7.51
N PRO A 87 13.64 -4.06 6.46
CA PRO A 87 13.37 -4.47 5.09
C PRO A 87 14.32 -5.56 4.61
N ARG A 88 13.86 -6.45 3.74
CA ARG A 88 14.68 -7.53 3.18
C ARG A 88 15.68 -7.00 2.18
N ARG A 89 16.87 -7.61 2.19
CA ARG A 89 17.81 -7.50 1.07
C ARG A 89 17.39 -8.49 -0.02
N VAL A 90 16.99 -8.00 -1.19
CA VAL A 90 16.57 -8.85 -2.30
C VAL A 90 17.68 -8.89 -3.36
N VAL A 91 18.14 -10.08 -3.71
CA VAL A 91 19.22 -10.30 -4.68
C VAL A 91 18.72 -11.17 -5.82
N PHE A 92 18.87 -10.74 -7.06
CA PHE A 92 18.54 -11.55 -8.22
C PHE A 92 19.77 -12.30 -8.74
N LYS A 93 19.64 -13.62 -8.94
CA LYS A 93 20.67 -14.47 -9.55
C LYS A 93 20.15 -15.11 -10.83
N ARG A 94 20.95 -15.01 -11.90
CA ARG A 94 20.63 -15.59 -13.21
C ARG A 94 20.88 -17.09 -13.25
N PHE A 95 21.93 -17.56 -12.59
CA PHE A 95 22.34 -18.97 -12.53
C PHE A 95 23.12 -19.28 -11.25
N LEU A 96 23.36 -20.57 -10.99
CA LEU A 96 24.16 -21.02 -9.84
C LEU A 96 25.61 -20.57 -9.98
N GLY A 97 26.12 -19.80 -9.02
CA GLY A 97 27.47 -19.19 -9.07
C GLY A 97 27.49 -17.72 -9.49
N ASP A 98 26.35 -17.15 -9.89
CA ASP A 98 26.19 -15.72 -10.10
C ASP A 98 26.34 -14.97 -8.75
N THR A 99 27.14 -13.91 -8.75
CA THR A 99 27.31 -13.01 -7.60
C THR A 99 25.98 -12.32 -7.27
N GLY A 100 25.13 -12.15 -8.28
CA GLY A 100 23.79 -11.60 -8.18
C GLY A 100 23.75 -10.08 -8.14
N VAL A 101 22.62 -9.52 -8.54
CA VAL A 101 22.35 -8.08 -8.53
C VAL A 101 21.44 -7.78 -7.34
N VAL A 102 21.85 -6.85 -6.46
CA VAL A 102 21.00 -6.39 -5.36
C VAL A 102 19.89 -5.51 -5.96
N LEU A 103 18.64 -5.90 -5.75
CA LEU A 103 17.46 -5.17 -6.21
C LEU A 103 16.77 -4.40 -5.09
N ALA A 104 16.95 -4.79 -3.82
CA ALA A 104 16.41 -4.08 -2.66
C ALA A 104 17.31 -4.27 -1.43
N PRO A 105 17.34 -3.32 -0.47
CA PRO A 105 16.77 -1.97 -0.57
C PRO A 105 17.55 -1.11 -1.58
N ARG A 106 16.92 -0.06 -2.12
CA ARG A 106 17.61 0.90 -3.02
C ARG A 106 18.84 1.50 -2.31
N PRO A 107 19.98 1.69 -2.99
CA PRO A 107 21.20 2.22 -2.36
C PRO A 107 21.04 3.63 -1.76
N GLU A 108 20.11 4.45 -2.26
CA GLU A 108 19.76 5.76 -1.67
C GLU A 108 19.11 5.65 -0.28
N HIS A 109 18.48 4.50 0.03
CA HIS A 109 17.90 4.18 1.34
C HIS A 109 18.83 3.33 2.20
N GLN A 110 20.07 3.07 1.76
CA GLN A 110 21.07 2.54 2.66
C GLN A 110 21.39 3.61 3.70
N PRO A 111 21.51 3.26 4.98
CA PRO A 111 22.13 4.17 5.93
C PRO A 111 23.55 4.42 5.43
N THR A 112 23.78 5.57 4.80
CA THR A 112 25.12 6.14 4.76
C THR A 112 25.52 6.21 6.20
N VAL A 113 26.54 5.44 6.59
CA VAL A 113 27.26 5.69 7.83
C VAL A 113 27.83 7.10 7.64
N SER A 114 27.07 8.10 8.07
CA SER A 114 27.50 9.47 8.10
C SER A 114 28.73 9.49 8.99
N VAL A 115 29.89 9.67 8.38
CA VAL A 115 31.17 9.87 9.06
C VAL A 115 31.07 11.08 10.02
N ASP A 116 30.07 11.94 9.82
CA ASP A 116 29.78 13.12 10.64
C ASP A 116 29.05 12.81 11.97
N ALA A 117 28.63 11.56 12.22
CA ALA A 117 28.12 11.16 13.54
C ALA A 117 29.22 11.00 14.60
N VAL A 118 30.49 11.28 14.26
CA VAL A 118 31.63 11.22 15.19
C VAL A 118 31.75 12.50 16.04
N GLU A 119 31.05 13.59 15.71
CA GLU A 119 31.10 14.84 16.52
C GLU A 119 29.91 15.04 17.49
N GLY A 120 29.00 14.07 17.59
CA GLY A 120 27.91 14.08 18.57
C GLY A 120 28.23 13.21 19.79
N PHE A 121 28.03 13.74 21.00
CA PHE A 121 28.31 13.06 22.27
C PHE A 121 27.87 11.58 22.32
N ILE A 122 28.83 10.69 22.51
CA ILE A 122 28.61 9.25 22.73
C ILE A 122 27.86 9.06 24.05
N THR A 123 26.62 8.56 24.00
CA THR A 123 25.91 8.11 25.20
C THR A 123 26.53 6.81 25.71
N LEU A 124 27.28 6.92 26.81
CA LEU A 124 27.83 5.77 27.53
C LEU A 124 26.74 5.09 28.36
N ASN A 125 26.59 3.78 28.23
CA ASN A 125 25.83 3.00 29.20
C ASN A 125 26.61 2.95 30.54
N LYS A 126 25.95 2.63 31.67
CA LYS A 126 26.55 2.53 33.02
C LYS A 126 27.71 1.52 33.18
N LEU A 127 28.16 0.90 32.08
CA LEU A 127 29.30 -0.01 32.00
C LEU A 127 30.34 0.37 30.92
N GLY A 128 30.37 1.63 30.45
CA GLY A 128 31.49 2.18 29.69
C GLY A 128 31.71 1.60 28.28
N LYS A 129 30.71 1.00 27.65
CA LYS A 129 30.79 0.54 26.25
C LYS A 129 30.00 1.46 25.32
N PRO A 130 30.58 1.90 24.19
CA PRO A 130 29.85 2.68 23.19
C PRO A 130 28.72 1.85 22.59
N ILE A 131 27.52 2.44 22.49
CA ILE A 131 26.41 1.88 21.74
C ILE A 131 26.72 2.17 20.26
N ILE A 132 27.48 1.29 19.61
CA ILE A 132 27.45 1.20 18.15
C ILE A 132 26.07 0.61 17.83
N PRO A 133 25.21 1.29 17.04
CA PRO A 133 24.00 0.68 16.53
C PRO A 133 24.42 -0.58 15.78
N ARG A 134 24.16 -1.76 16.37
CA ARG A 134 24.34 -3.01 15.66
C ARG A 134 23.25 -3.04 14.60
N ALA A 135 23.58 -2.63 13.38
CA ALA A 135 22.74 -2.89 12.22
C ALA A 135 22.43 -4.38 12.21
N GLN A 136 21.16 -4.73 12.42
CA GLN A 136 20.74 -6.12 12.33
C GLN A 136 21.00 -6.58 10.88
N PRO A 137 21.60 -7.77 10.69
CA PRO A 137 21.86 -8.26 9.34
C PRO A 137 20.52 -8.43 8.61
N LEU A 138 20.33 -7.68 7.52
CA LEU A 138 19.10 -7.74 6.73
C LEU A 138 18.90 -9.18 6.22
N LYS A 139 17.69 -9.71 6.43
CA LYS A 139 17.29 -10.99 5.86
C LYS A 139 17.43 -10.93 4.35
N THR A 140 18.21 -11.84 3.78
CA THR A 140 18.50 -11.87 2.35
C THR A 140 17.61 -12.88 1.62
N VAL A 141 16.87 -12.44 0.61
CA VAL A 141 16.05 -13.28 -0.26
C VAL A 141 16.67 -13.30 -1.66
N VAL A 142 16.79 -14.49 -2.24
CA VAL A 142 17.37 -14.67 -3.58
C VAL A 142 16.26 -14.97 -4.58
N LEU A 143 16.14 -14.11 -5.59
CA LEU A 143 15.24 -14.28 -6.72
C LEU A 143 15.97 -14.89 -7.91
N THR A 144 15.21 -15.61 -8.72
CA THR A 144 15.68 -16.30 -9.94
C THR A 144 14.76 -15.99 -11.11
N VAL A 145 15.10 -16.51 -12.30
CA VAL A 145 14.25 -16.39 -13.50
C VAL A 145 12.84 -16.96 -13.28
N LYS A 146 12.68 -17.92 -12.36
CA LYS A 146 11.37 -18.53 -12.04
C LYS A 146 10.41 -17.53 -11.39
N ASP A 147 10.94 -16.55 -10.67
CA ASP A 147 10.17 -15.52 -9.96
C ASP A 147 9.59 -14.45 -10.90
N LEU A 148 10.11 -14.32 -12.12
CA LEU A 148 9.66 -13.31 -13.07
C LEU A 148 8.18 -13.48 -13.45
N LYS A 149 7.70 -14.72 -13.66
CA LYS A 149 6.29 -14.94 -14.04
C LYS A 149 5.33 -14.57 -12.91
N PRO A 150 5.51 -15.04 -11.66
CA PRO A 150 4.73 -14.56 -10.53
C PRO A 150 4.80 -13.04 -10.36
N LEU A 151 5.99 -12.44 -10.49
CA LEU A 151 6.17 -11.00 -10.32
C LEU A 151 5.40 -10.17 -11.37
N LEU A 152 5.31 -10.66 -12.61
CA LEU A 152 4.46 -10.04 -13.63
C LEU A 152 2.97 -10.02 -13.25
N SER A 153 2.49 -11.00 -12.47
CA SER A 153 1.10 -10.98 -11.99
C SER A 153 0.86 -9.87 -10.95
N TYR A 154 1.86 -9.56 -10.11
CA TYR A 154 1.82 -8.43 -9.20
C TYR A 154 1.82 -7.12 -10.00
N CYS A 155 2.70 -7.01 -11.00
CA CYS A 155 2.76 -5.85 -11.89
C CYS A 155 1.43 -5.59 -12.60
N SER A 156 0.78 -6.64 -13.10
CA SER A 156 -0.56 -6.53 -13.72
C SER A 156 -1.61 -6.00 -12.74
N LEU A 157 -1.59 -6.46 -11.47
CA LEU A 157 -2.50 -5.94 -10.46
C LEU A 157 -2.26 -4.45 -10.18
N VAL A 158 -0.99 -4.03 -10.13
CA VAL A 158 -0.60 -2.62 -9.94
C VAL A 158 -1.11 -1.75 -11.08
N LEU A 159 -0.93 -2.17 -12.34
CA LEU A 159 -1.45 -1.43 -13.50
C LEU A 159 -2.97 -1.26 -13.45
N ARG A 160 -3.70 -2.31 -13.04
CA ARG A 160 -5.16 -2.26 -12.93
C ARG A 160 -5.62 -1.26 -11.88
N TRP A 161 -4.94 -1.20 -10.74
CA TRP A 161 -5.24 -0.22 -9.71
C TRP A 161 -4.84 1.20 -10.12
N GLN A 162 -3.65 1.37 -10.70
CA GLN A 162 -3.18 2.66 -11.20
C GLN A 162 -4.15 3.27 -12.24
N ALA A 163 -4.72 2.43 -13.11
CA ALA A 163 -5.71 2.86 -14.10
C ALA A 163 -7.05 3.30 -13.49
N ARG A 164 -7.45 2.72 -12.34
CA ARG A 164 -8.74 3.02 -11.68
C ARG A 164 -8.63 4.14 -10.65
N PHE A 165 -7.45 4.32 -10.06
CA PHE A 165 -7.24 5.25 -8.95
C PHE A 165 -7.75 6.68 -9.22
N PRO A 166 -7.48 7.32 -10.38
CA PRO A 166 -8.05 8.63 -10.70
C PRO A 166 -9.56 8.74 -10.52
N GLN A 167 -10.31 7.80 -11.11
CA GLN A 167 -11.77 7.80 -11.08
C GLN A 167 -12.31 7.61 -9.65
N MET A 168 -11.57 6.87 -8.83
CA MET A 168 -11.91 6.65 -7.43
C MET A 168 -11.58 7.88 -6.57
N ARG A 169 -10.45 8.53 -6.84
CA ARG A 169 -9.95 9.67 -6.07
C ARG A 169 -10.70 10.96 -6.36
N TRP A 170 -11.17 11.16 -7.59
CA TRP A 170 -12.01 12.28 -8.02
C TRP A 170 -13.50 11.91 -8.07
N PHE A 171 -13.95 10.99 -7.22
CA PHE A 171 -15.34 10.55 -7.20
C PHE A 171 -16.33 11.72 -6.99
N HIS A 172 -15.98 12.65 -6.09
CA HIS A 172 -16.80 13.84 -5.79
C HIS A 172 -16.53 15.04 -6.71
N GLU A 173 -15.43 15.02 -7.48
CA GLU A 173 -15.01 16.10 -8.38
C GLU A 173 -14.61 15.53 -9.76
N PRO A 174 -15.52 14.86 -10.47
CA PRO A 174 -15.21 14.16 -11.72
C PRO A 174 -14.66 15.08 -12.81
N GLU A 175 -14.95 16.38 -12.77
CA GLU A 175 -14.40 17.40 -13.65
C GLU A 175 -12.87 17.55 -13.53
N ASN A 176 -12.31 17.24 -12.36
CA ASN A 176 -10.87 17.27 -12.11
C ASN A 176 -10.17 15.97 -12.51
N CYS A 177 -10.94 14.93 -12.90
CA CYS A 177 -10.40 13.61 -13.19
C CYS A 177 -9.51 13.60 -14.44
N ARG A 178 -8.26 13.16 -14.24
CA ARG A 178 -7.26 13.00 -15.32
C ARG A 178 -6.38 11.77 -15.09
N LEU A 179 -5.61 11.38 -16.09
CA LEU A 179 -4.57 10.37 -15.90
C LEU A 179 -3.48 10.89 -14.95
N LEU A 180 -2.88 9.96 -14.21
CA LEU A 180 -1.73 10.25 -13.35
C LEU A 180 -0.52 10.61 -14.23
N ARG A 181 0.20 11.66 -13.83
CA ARG A 181 1.52 12.00 -14.36
C ARG A 181 2.54 10.96 -13.89
N GLU A 182 3.68 10.87 -14.55
CA GLU A 182 4.68 9.82 -14.27
C GLU A 182 5.09 9.75 -12.79
N HIS A 183 5.34 10.90 -12.16
CA HIS A 183 5.73 11.01 -10.76
C HIS A 183 4.55 10.83 -9.78
N GLU A 184 3.31 11.10 -10.20
CA GLU A 184 2.10 10.74 -9.43
C GLU A 184 1.84 9.24 -9.48
N ALA A 185 2.10 8.61 -10.64
CA ALA A 185 2.01 7.17 -10.79
C ALA A 185 3.06 6.45 -9.92
N GLU A 186 4.27 7.00 -9.83
CA GLU A 186 5.29 6.50 -8.89
C GLU A 186 4.84 6.63 -7.42
N ARG A 187 4.28 7.77 -7.02
CA ARG A 187 3.71 7.97 -5.68
C ARG A 187 2.56 7.03 -5.37
N PHE A 188 1.64 6.87 -6.32
CA PHE A 188 0.55 5.92 -6.22
C PHE A 188 1.09 4.50 -5.99
N ARG A 189 2.06 4.05 -6.80
CA ARG A 189 2.66 2.73 -6.68
C ARG A 189 3.33 2.55 -5.31
N ARG A 190 4.09 3.55 -4.86
CA ARG A 190 4.71 3.55 -3.53
C ARG A 190 3.68 3.40 -2.40
N ALA A 191 2.65 4.25 -2.38
CA ALA A 191 1.56 4.15 -1.41
C ALA A 191 0.87 2.77 -1.46
N MET A 192 0.63 2.25 -2.68
CA MET A 192 0.01 0.96 -2.91
C MET A 192 0.86 -0.21 -2.39
N TYR A 193 2.17 -0.20 -2.62
CA TYR A 193 3.08 -1.23 -2.12
C TYR A 193 3.12 -1.25 -0.59
N ARG A 194 3.11 -0.08 0.04
CA ARG A 194 3.09 0.08 1.49
C ARG A 194 1.79 -0.38 2.11
N TRP A 195 0.64 -0.01 1.52
CA TRP A 195 -0.67 -0.52 1.92
C TRP A 195 -0.73 -2.04 1.78
N TRP A 196 -0.25 -2.60 0.67
CA TRP A 196 -0.23 -4.05 0.43
C TRP A 196 0.65 -4.77 1.45
N LEU A 197 1.86 -4.28 1.69
CA LEU A 197 2.80 -4.87 2.63
C LEU A 197 2.26 -4.81 4.07
N TYR A 198 1.69 -3.67 4.46
CA TYR A 198 1.03 -3.50 5.76
C TYR A 198 -0.13 -4.49 5.92
N GLY A 199 -0.96 -4.60 4.88
CA GLY A 199 -2.08 -5.55 4.84
C GLY A 199 -1.61 -6.99 4.99
N PHE A 200 -0.53 -7.39 4.30
CA PHE A 200 0.04 -8.73 4.44
C PHE A 200 0.47 -9.05 5.88
N TYR A 201 1.22 -8.16 6.53
CA TYR A 201 1.76 -8.42 7.86
C TYR A 201 0.74 -8.32 8.97
N PHE A 202 -0.15 -7.34 8.86
CA PHE A 202 -1.00 -6.97 9.97
C PHE A 202 -2.43 -7.36 9.71
N HIS A 203 -2.96 -7.20 8.50
CA HIS A 203 -4.35 -7.54 8.20
C HIS A 203 -4.57 -8.96 7.68
N GLY A 204 -3.50 -9.69 7.36
CA GLY A 204 -3.56 -11.07 6.86
C GLY A 204 -3.84 -12.12 7.94
N ASP A 205 -3.51 -13.37 7.62
CA ASP A 205 -3.79 -14.54 8.48
C ASP A 205 -2.78 -14.73 9.62
N PHE A 206 -1.75 -13.89 9.69
CA PHE A 206 -0.70 -14.04 10.69
C PHE A 206 -1.16 -13.54 12.07
N PRO A 207 -0.63 -14.12 13.16
CA PRO A 207 -0.86 -13.62 14.50
C PRO A 207 -0.44 -12.14 14.58
N ARG A 208 -1.35 -11.30 15.06
CA ARG A 208 -1.04 -9.89 15.32
C ARG A 208 0.16 -9.81 16.26
N PRO A 209 1.21 -9.03 15.94
CA PRO A 209 2.31 -8.78 16.87
C PRO A 209 1.83 -8.23 18.22
N ARG A 210 0.76 -7.42 18.17
CA ARG A 210 0.02 -6.93 19.32
C ARG A 210 -1.47 -6.85 19.00
N VAL A 211 -2.31 -7.31 19.93
CA VAL A 211 -3.78 -7.31 19.77
C VAL A 211 -4.35 -5.90 19.78
N GLY A 212 -3.94 -5.06 20.73
CA GLY A 212 -4.48 -3.70 20.89
C GLY A 212 -4.16 -2.77 19.72
N LEU A 213 -4.90 -1.67 19.64
CA LEU A 213 -4.62 -0.60 18.67
C LEU A 213 -3.21 -0.02 18.86
N PRO A 214 -2.56 0.43 17.77
CA PRO A 214 -1.31 1.19 17.86
C PRO A 214 -1.50 2.44 18.71
N GLU A 215 -0.45 2.83 19.43
CA GLU A 215 -0.43 4.01 20.29
C GLU A 215 0.88 4.77 20.09
N PRO A 216 0.87 6.12 20.10
CA PRO A 216 2.08 6.92 19.89
C PRO A 216 3.16 6.59 20.93
N GLY A 217 4.40 6.49 20.48
CA GLY A 217 5.55 6.25 21.34
C GLY A 217 5.70 4.80 21.82
N VAL A 218 4.80 3.88 21.46
CA VAL A 218 4.84 2.49 21.91
C VAL A 218 5.74 1.64 21.00
N ASP A 219 6.40 0.65 21.60
CA ASP A 219 7.11 -0.41 20.89
C ASP A 219 6.11 -1.30 20.13
N ASP A 220 5.92 -0.98 18.85
CA ASP A 220 4.98 -1.65 17.96
C ASP A 220 5.60 -1.72 16.56
N VAL A 221 5.76 -2.93 16.03
CA VAL A 221 6.38 -3.17 14.72
C VAL A 221 5.60 -2.50 13.58
N ARG A 222 4.28 -2.30 13.74
CA ARG A 222 3.46 -1.54 12.79
C ARG A 222 3.95 -0.11 12.67
N LEU A 223 4.20 0.53 13.81
CA LEU A 223 4.70 1.90 13.86
C LEU A 223 6.15 1.96 13.40
N SER A 224 6.96 0.97 13.78
CA SER A 224 8.35 0.89 13.32
C SER A 224 8.46 0.84 11.79
N GLN A 225 7.60 0.05 11.13
CA GLN A 225 7.54 0.04 9.66
C GLN A 225 7.21 1.41 9.10
N LEU A 226 6.15 2.07 9.61
CA LEU A 226 5.70 3.36 9.08
C LEU A 226 6.67 4.51 9.40
N ARG A 227 7.45 4.42 10.47
CA ARG A 227 8.49 5.42 10.80
C ARG A 227 9.58 5.50 9.73
N LEU A 228 9.81 4.44 8.95
CA LEU A 228 10.77 4.44 7.83
C LEU A 228 10.36 5.35 6.67
N TYR A 229 9.12 5.85 6.66
CA TYR A 229 8.58 6.65 5.56
C TYR A 229 8.51 8.12 5.95
N SER A 230 8.83 9.04 5.05
CA SER A 230 8.74 10.48 5.35
C SER A 230 7.29 10.91 5.53
N THR A 231 7.05 12.06 6.15
CA THR A 231 5.70 12.56 6.39
C THR A 231 4.98 12.81 5.07
N GLY A 232 5.68 13.29 4.04
CA GLY A 232 5.11 13.41 2.70
C GLY A 232 4.60 12.06 2.16
N GLU A 233 5.37 10.98 2.34
CA GLU A 233 4.96 9.66 1.87
C GLU A 233 3.88 9.01 2.75
N LEU A 234 3.82 9.34 4.04
CA LEU A 234 2.72 8.92 4.92
C LEU A 234 1.40 9.60 4.51
N VAL A 235 1.46 10.86 4.08
CA VAL A 235 0.29 11.57 3.54
C VAL A 235 -0.16 10.95 2.21
N GLU A 236 0.76 10.55 1.33
CA GLU A 236 0.44 9.77 0.11
C GLU A 236 -0.25 8.44 0.45
N LEU A 237 0.23 7.73 1.48
CA LEU A 237 -0.38 6.49 1.96
C LEU A 237 -1.78 6.73 2.52
N MET A 238 -1.98 7.81 3.30
CA MET A 238 -3.29 8.18 3.83
C MET A 238 -4.27 8.52 2.72
N ASP A 239 -3.83 9.27 1.70
CA ASP A 239 -4.66 9.61 0.53
C ASP A 239 -5.19 8.35 -0.16
N LEU A 240 -4.32 7.37 -0.38
CA LEU A 240 -4.72 6.08 -0.91
C LEU A 240 -5.72 5.37 0.00
N VAL A 241 -5.46 5.29 1.31
CA VAL A 241 -6.31 4.59 2.27
C VAL A 241 -7.69 5.23 2.37
N GLU A 242 -7.79 6.56 2.45
CA GLU A 242 -9.07 7.27 2.42
C GLU A 242 -9.80 7.06 1.10
N THR A 243 -9.08 7.10 -0.02
CA THR A 243 -9.67 6.75 -1.32
C THR A 243 -10.25 5.33 -1.31
N MET A 244 -9.55 4.35 -0.71
CA MET A 244 -10.09 2.99 -0.61
C MET A 244 -11.32 2.91 0.28
N LYS A 245 -11.36 3.69 1.37
CA LYS A 245 -12.56 3.82 2.22
C LYS A 245 -13.73 4.39 1.43
N ASP A 246 -13.49 5.42 0.62
CA ASP A 246 -14.53 6.01 -0.23
C ASP A 246 -15.01 5.02 -1.29
N VAL A 247 -14.12 4.21 -1.86
CA VAL A 247 -14.54 3.17 -2.81
C VAL A 247 -15.39 2.11 -2.11
N VAL A 248 -15.00 1.65 -0.92
CA VAL A 248 -15.83 0.72 -0.15
C VAL A 248 -17.18 1.34 0.20
N LEU A 249 -17.18 2.60 0.63
CA LEU A 249 -18.39 3.34 0.99
C LEU A 249 -19.35 3.51 -0.20
N HIS A 250 -18.85 3.91 -1.36
CA HIS A 250 -19.71 4.28 -2.48
C HIS A 250 -20.04 3.10 -3.41
N TYR A 251 -19.20 2.06 -3.45
CA TYR A 251 -19.43 0.90 -4.32
C TYR A 251 -19.92 -0.33 -3.56
N LEU A 252 -19.38 -0.61 -2.38
CA LEU A 252 -19.69 -1.84 -1.63
C LEU A 252 -20.85 -1.69 -0.66
N CYS A 253 -20.86 -0.64 0.17
CA CYS A 253 -21.92 -0.44 1.15
C CYS A 253 -23.34 -0.43 0.56
N PRO A 254 -23.63 0.20 -0.61
CA PRO A 254 -24.96 0.15 -1.21
C PRO A 254 -25.42 -1.27 -1.59
N ARG A 255 -24.47 -2.18 -1.86
CA ARG A 255 -24.78 -3.58 -2.14
C ARG A 255 -24.96 -4.42 -0.87
N LEU A 256 -24.40 -3.96 0.24
CA LEU A 256 -24.60 -4.57 1.55
C LEU A 256 -25.96 -4.19 2.15
N ASP A 257 -26.52 -3.03 1.79
CA ASP A 257 -27.89 -2.66 2.18
C ASP A 257 -28.65 -1.95 1.05
N PRO A 258 -29.18 -2.71 0.08
CA PRO A 258 -29.93 -2.13 -1.03
C PRO A 258 -31.26 -1.51 -0.61
N SER A 259 -31.71 -1.75 0.63
CA SER A 259 -33.01 -1.27 1.12
C SER A 259 -32.98 0.14 1.73
N GLN A 260 -31.79 0.72 1.88
CA GLN A 260 -31.60 2.07 2.42
C GLN A 260 -32.02 3.17 1.44
N ASP A 261 -31.85 2.96 0.13
CA ASP A 261 -32.26 3.94 -0.89
C ASP A 261 -33.78 4.19 -0.90
N GLU A 262 -34.58 3.29 -0.30
CA GLU A 262 -36.05 3.40 -0.22
C GLU A 262 -36.54 4.20 1.01
N TYR A 263 -35.65 4.54 1.96
CA TYR A 263 -36.01 5.25 3.19
C TYR A 263 -35.27 6.59 3.27
N GLU A 264 -35.91 7.69 2.84
CA GLU A 264 -35.52 9.09 3.10
C GLU A 264 -35.64 9.44 4.60
N GLY A 265 -34.88 8.75 5.45
CA GLY A 265 -34.82 8.95 6.90
C GLY A 265 -33.40 9.13 7.39
N CYS A 266 -33.28 9.64 8.63
CA CYS A 266 -32.09 10.15 9.34
C CYS A 266 -30.89 9.18 9.50
N ASP A 267 -30.80 8.09 8.73
CA ASP A 267 -29.91 6.95 8.94
C ASP A 267 -29.19 6.45 7.68
N SER A 268 -29.13 7.26 6.62
CA SER A 268 -28.40 6.97 5.37
C SER A 268 -26.91 6.71 5.62
N TYR A 269 -26.30 5.79 4.86
CA TYR A 269 -24.85 5.54 4.93
C TYR A 269 -24.02 6.81 4.63
N LEU A 270 -24.52 7.72 3.81
CA LEU A 270 -23.86 9.01 3.54
C LEU A 270 -23.97 10.00 4.71
N GLN A 271 -24.97 9.82 5.59
CA GLN A 271 -25.19 10.70 6.74
C GLN A 271 -24.58 10.14 8.04
N ASN A 272 -24.38 8.82 8.09
CA ASN A 272 -23.78 8.10 9.21
C ASN A 272 -22.28 7.86 9.04
N VAL A 273 -21.74 7.94 7.82
CA VAL A 273 -20.30 7.85 7.58
C VAL A 273 -19.70 9.23 7.60
N VAL A 274 -18.60 9.32 8.34
CA VAL A 274 -17.78 10.49 8.48
C VAL A 274 -17.22 10.86 7.11
N ASP A 275 -17.47 12.09 6.64
CA ASP A 275 -16.89 12.58 5.39
C ASP A 275 -15.35 12.52 5.45
N ARG A 276 -14.67 12.56 4.28
CA ARG A 276 -13.21 12.44 4.25
C ARG A 276 -12.50 13.44 5.20
N PRO A 277 -12.90 14.73 5.29
CA PRO A 277 -12.35 15.66 6.28
C PRO A 277 -12.46 15.19 7.72
N ASP A 278 -13.65 14.81 8.18
CA ASP A 278 -13.82 14.32 9.55
C ASP A 278 -13.13 12.95 9.73
N SER A 279 -13.04 12.13 8.68
CA SER A 279 -12.36 10.83 8.69
C SER A 279 -10.89 11.00 9.03
N LEU A 280 -10.28 11.97 8.37
CA LEU A 280 -8.90 12.41 8.53
C LEU A 280 -8.65 13.24 9.79
N ALA A 281 -9.67 13.82 10.43
CA ALA A 281 -9.48 14.54 11.69
C ALA A 281 -9.68 13.64 12.91
N ARG A 282 -10.68 12.77 12.87
CA ARG A 282 -11.18 12.01 14.02
C ARG A 282 -11.72 10.62 13.66
N GLY A 283 -11.96 10.32 12.40
CA GLY A 283 -12.70 9.12 11.98
C GLY A 283 -11.96 7.81 12.14
N TRP A 284 -10.65 7.76 12.41
CA TRP A 284 -10.03 6.52 12.91
C TRP A 284 -10.65 6.04 14.23
N ARG A 285 -11.21 6.94 15.05
CA ARG A 285 -11.98 6.59 16.25
C ARG A 285 -13.46 6.30 15.98
N ASP A 286 -13.93 6.50 14.75
CA ASP A 286 -15.32 6.25 14.40
C ASP A 286 -15.68 4.78 14.61
N GLN A 287 -16.71 4.54 15.41
CA GLN A 287 -17.28 3.22 15.64
C GLN A 287 -18.75 3.18 15.23
N SER A 288 -19.19 4.13 14.40
CA SER A 288 -20.47 4.09 13.69
C SER A 288 -20.60 2.76 12.95
N ARG A 289 -21.84 2.30 12.77
CA ARG A 289 -22.14 1.03 12.09
C ARG A 289 -21.40 0.95 10.74
N TRP A 290 -21.55 1.99 9.92
CA TRP A 290 -20.97 2.03 8.60
C TRP A 290 -19.46 2.28 8.62
N GLY A 291 -18.94 3.11 9.54
CA GLY A 291 -17.50 3.28 9.73
C GLY A 291 -16.80 1.97 10.06
N ARG A 292 -17.39 1.12 10.91
CA ARG A 292 -16.87 -0.22 11.19
C ARG A 292 -16.89 -1.12 9.96
N ILE A 293 -17.96 -1.09 9.17
CA ILE A 293 -18.07 -1.87 7.93
C ILE A 293 -16.98 -1.46 6.94
N VAL A 294 -16.87 -0.16 6.67
CA VAL A 294 -15.86 0.39 5.76
C VAL A 294 -14.46 -0.02 6.20
N LYS A 295 -14.10 0.19 7.47
CA LYS A 295 -12.80 -0.21 8.03
C LYS A 295 -12.54 -1.70 8.00
N THR A 296 -13.59 -2.53 8.05
CA THR A 296 -13.46 -3.99 8.00
C THR A 296 -13.07 -4.44 6.60
N TYR A 297 -13.74 -3.93 5.57
CA TYR A 297 -13.43 -4.25 4.18
C TYR A 297 -12.11 -3.62 3.70
N CYS A 298 -11.70 -2.47 4.26
CA CYS A 298 -10.40 -1.85 3.96
C CYS A 298 -9.18 -2.63 4.48
N LYS A 299 -9.39 -3.70 5.25
CA LYS A 299 -8.33 -4.68 5.57
C LYS A 299 -7.94 -5.58 4.41
N LEU A 300 -8.86 -5.77 3.45
CA LEU A 300 -8.61 -6.63 2.31
C LEU A 300 -7.47 -6.05 1.49
N GLY A 301 -6.52 -6.91 1.10
CA GLY A 301 -5.43 -6.49 0.25
C GLY A 301 -5.89 -6.09 -1.17
N PRO A 302 -5.00 -5.49 -1.97
CA PRO A 302 -5.36 -5.00 -3.31
C PRO A 302 -5.98 -6.08 -4.21
N LYS A 303 -5.55 -7.33 -4.09
CA LYS A 303 -6.06 -8.43 -4.92
C LYS A 303 -7.51 -8.79 -4.56
N ASP A 304 -7.77 -8.91 -3.26
CA ASP A 304 -9.06 -9.39 -2.74
C ASP A 304 -10.13 -8.31 -2.88
N LEU A 305 -9.76 -7.05 -2.60
CA LEU A 305 -10.66 -5.91 -2.78
C LEU A 305 -11.00 -5.70 -4.27
N MET A 306 -10.01 -5.81 -5.16
CA MET A 306 -10.21 -5.77 -6.62
C MET A 306 -11.15 -6.90 -7.09
N HIS A 307 -10.99 -8.11 -6.55
CA HIS A 307 -11.88 -9.23 -6.87
C HIS A 307 -13.33 -8.94 -6.48
N LEU A 308 -13.57 -8.37 -5.29
CA LEU A 308 -14.92 -8.00 -4.88
C LEU A 308 -15.52 -6.93 -5.80
N PHE A 309 -14.74 -5.90 -6.16
CA PHE A 309 -15.21 -4.83 -7.04
C PHE A 309 -15.57 -5.29 -8.44
N GLU A 310 -14.82 -6.24 -9.01
CA GLU A 310 -15.14 -6.79 -10.34
C GLU A 310 -16.42 -7.62 -10.36
N ASN A 311 -16.80 -8.15 -9.22
CA ASN A 311 -17.99 -9.00 -9.09
C ASN A 311 -19.16 -8.29 -8.39
N ILE A 312 -19.01 -7.01 -8.07
CA ILE A 312 -19.95 -6.27 -7.21
C ILE A 312 -21.35 -6.13 -7.78
N TYR A 313 -21.46 -6.06 -9.11
CA TYR A 313 -22.74 -6.00 -9.82
C TYR A 313 -23.34 -7.38 -10.08
N SER A 314 -22.51 -8.43 -10.02
CA SER A 314 -22.88 -9.81 -10.32
C SER A 314 -23.28 -10.59 -9.06
N TYR A 315 -22.81 -10.19 -7.89
CA TYR A 315 -22.98 -10.94 -6.65
C TYR A 315 -24.07 -10.31 -5.77
N PRO A 316 -25.08 -11.10 -5.33
CA PRO A 316 -26.00 -10.63 -4.30
C PRO A 316 -25.27 -10.44 -2.97
N ARG A 317 -25.82 -9.60 -2.07
CA ARG A 317 -25.27 -9.32 -0.73
C ARG A 317 -24.69 -10.53 -0.01
N LYS A 318 -25.50 -11.59 0.15
CA LYS A 318 -25.06 -12.80 0.89
C LYS A 318 -23.83 -13.43 0.26
N ARG A 319 -23.77 -13.47 -1.07
CA ARG A 319 -22.60 -13.96 -1.80
C ARG A 319 -21.40 -13.04 -1.60
N LEU A 320 -21.56 -11.72 -1.69
CA LEU A 320 -20.45 -10.78 -1.42
C LEU A 320 -19.84 -10.97 -0.03
N ILE A 321 -20.67 -11.14 1.00
CA ILE A 321 -20.22 -11.39 2.37
C ILE A 321 -19.51 -12.75 2.47
N THR A 322 -20.09 -13.80 1.90
CA THR A 322 -19.47 -15.14 1.88
C THR A 322 -18.12 -15.14 1.16
N GLU A 323 -18.02 -14.47 0.01
CA GLU A 323 -16.77 -14.34 -0.75
C GLU A 323 -15.72 -13.56 0.05
N ALA A 324 -16.10 -12.44 0.67
CA ALA A 324 -15.19 -11.68 1.51
C ALA A 324 -14.64 -12.49 2.69
N ARG A 325 -15.49 -13.28 3.36
CA ARG A 325 -15.08 -14.23 4.41
C ARG A 325 -14.21 -15.37 3.88
N SER A 326 -14.43 -15.81 2.64
CA SER A 326 -13.61 -16.84 2.01
C SER A 326 -12.22 -16.32 1.64
N LEU A 327 -12.12 -15.05 1.23
CA LEU A 327 -10.85 -14.40 0.94
C LEU A 327 -10.06 -14.15 2.23
N GLN A 328 -10.74 -13.74 3.30
CA GLN A 328 -10.13 -13.48 4.60
C GLN A 328 -10.98 -14.08 5.74
N PRO A 329 -10.67 -15.29 6.23
CA PRO A 329 -11.45 -15.96 7.27
C PRO A 329 -11.58 -15.17 8.58
N ASN A 330 -10.56 -14.36 8.90
CA ASN A 330 -10.52 -13.51 10.09
C ASN A 330 -11.03 -12.07 9.82
N LEU A 331 -11.80 -11.85 8.76
CA LEU A 331 -12.25 -10.52 8.32
C LEU A 331 -12.94 -9.74 9.45
N THR A 332 -13.80 -10.35 10.26
CA THR A 332 -14.53 -9.64 11.34
C THR A 332 -13.78 -9.61 12.67
N PHE A 333 -12.57 -10.18 12.75
CA PHE A 333 -11.83 -10.26 14.02
C PHE A 333 -11.51 -8.88 14.59
N ASP A 334 -11.17 -7.93 13.71
CA ASP A 334 -10.81 -6.55 14.00
C ASP A 334 -11.09 -5.62 12.80
N GLN A 335 -10.70 -4.34 12.91
CA GLN A 335 -10.79 -3.33 11.85
C GLN A 335 -9.41 -3.03 11.24
N GLU A 336 -9.37 -2.30 10.12
CA GLU A 336 -8.10 -1.76 9.63
C GLU A 336 -7.41 -0.91 10.69
N SER A 337 -6.08 -0.98 10.69
CA SER A 337 -5.24 -0.30 11.67
C SER A 337 -4.22 0.63 11.02
N ILE A 338 -4.22 0.75 9.69
CA ILE A 338 -3.22 1.52 8.96
C ILE A 338 -3.45 3.02 9.21
N SER A 339 -4.70 3.48 9.22
CA SER A 339 -5.01 4.90 9.47
C SER A 339 -4.53 5.35 10.84
N VAL A 340 -4.86 4.56 11.88
CA VAL A 340 -4.42 4.86 13.26
C VAL A 340 -2.91 4.69 13.43
N SER A 341 -2.28 3.72 12.76
CA SER A 341 -0.81 3.59 12.77
C SER A 341 -0.15 4.81 12.16
N THR A 342 -0.63 5.30 11.02
CA THR A 342 -0.08 6.49 10.37
C THR A 342 -0.26 7.71 11.27
N GLN A 343 -1.47 7.90 11.84
CA GLN A 343 -1.71 9.00 12.77
C GLN A 343 -0.78 8.94 13.98
N CYS A 344 -0.52 7.75 14.55
CA CYS A 344 0.42 7.63 15.67
C CYS A 344 1.83 8.07 15.29
N VAL A 345 2.31 7.76 14.09
CA VAL A 345 3.64 8.21 13.62
C VAL A 345 3.66 9.72 13.37
N LEU A 346 2.57 10.28 12.83
CA LEU A 346 2.44 11.74 12.70
C LEU A 346 2.39 12.43 14.07
N ASP A 347 1.70 11.84 15.05
CA ASP A 347 1.65 12.31 16.43
C ASP A 347 3.03 12.24 17.12
N GLU A 348 3.81 11.18 16.86
CA GLU A 348 5.18 11.05 17.35
C GLU A 348 6.11 12.11 16.78
N ARG A 349 5.85 12.54 15.54
CA ARG A 349 6.60 13.61 14.87
C ARG A 349 6.13 15.01 15.29
N GLN A 350 5.14 15.15 16.18
CA GLN A 350 4.44 16.40 16.51
C GLN A 350 5.33 17.65 16.60
N TRP A 351 5.01 18.61 15.74
CA TRP A 351 5.27 20.03 15.93
C TRP A 351 3.90 20.69 15.89
N SER A 352 3.38 21.20 17.01
CA SER A 352 2.08 21.90 17.06
C SER A 352 1.99 23.15 16.16
N LEU A 353 3.03 23.45 15.35
CA LEU A 353 3.11 24.56 14.42
C LEU A 353 3.33 24.14 12.94
N ASN A 354 3.59 22.85 12.64
CA ASN A 354 3.93 22.36 11.29
C ASN A 354 3.23 21.03 10.95
N MET A 355 1.94 20.90 11.23
CA MET A 355 1.19 19.72 10.77
C MET A 355 1.13 19.71 9.24
N PRO A 356 1.33 18.55 8.58
CA PRO A 356 1.13 18.46 7.15
C PRO A 356 -0.35 18.68 6.80
N THR A 357 -0.60 19.23 5.62
CA THR A 357 -1.94 19.27 5.05
C THR A 357 -2.40 17.83 4.79
N LEU A 358 -3.53 17.47 5.39
CA LEU A 358 -4.14 16.16 5.21
C LEU A 358 -4.75 16.04 3.81
N PRO A 359 -4.79 14.82 3.25
CA PRO A 359 -5.17 14.62 1.86
C PRO A 359 -6.70 14.72 1.67
N LEU A 360 -7.22 15.95 1.55
CA LEU A 360 -8.64 16.22 1.25
C LEU A 360 -8.90 16.17 -0.26
N ASP A 361 -10.17 16.19 -0.70
CA ASP A 361 -10.52 16.06 -2.11
C ASP A 361 -9.74 17.03 -3.02
N GLY A 362 -9.50 18.25 -2.54
CA GLY A 362 -8.69 19.28 -3.21
C GLY A 362 -7.29 19.52 -2.62
N LEU A 363 -6.73 18.68 -1.75
CA LEU A 363 -5.45 18.97 -1.08
C LEU A 363 -4.57 17.74 -0.91
N GLY A 364 -3.25 17.92 -1.03
CA GLY A 364 -2.23 16.95 -0.63
C GLY A 364 -2.31 15.58 -1.31
N GLY A 365 -1.54 14.63 -0.79
CA GLY A 365 -1.59 13.23 -1.20
C GLY A 365 -0.77 12.88 -2.44
N VAL A 366 -1.30 11.90 -3.19
CA VAL A 366 -0.65 11.29 -4.36
C VAL A 366 -0.62 12.25 -5.55
N ILE A 367 -1.61 13.14 -5.66
CA ILE A 367 -1.84 14.03 -6.81
C ILE A 367 -1.19 15.39 -6.58
N ASP A 368 -0.68 15.99 -7.66
CA ASP A 368 -0.26 17.40 -7.68
C ASP A 368 -1.37 18.34 -8.12
N TRP A 369 -1.33 19.52 -7.52
CA TRP A 369 -2.26 20.61 -7.76
C TRP A 369 -1.61 21.80 -8.48
N ASP A 370 -0.28 21.76 -8.67
CA ASP A 370 0.52 22.75 -9.37
C ASP A 370 0.48 24.16 -8.74
N ASP A 371 0.35 24.21 -7.42
CA ASP A 371 0.38 25.46 -6.67
C ASP A 371 1.10 25.29 -5.32
N GLU A 372 0.93 26.28 -4.43
CA GLU A 372 1.58 26.32 -3.13
C GLU A 372 1.29 25.08 -2.26
N ARG A 373 0.20 24.34 -2.52
CA ARG A 373 -0.16 23.10 -1.83
C ARG A 373 0.92 22.02 -1.98
N ASP A 374 1.64 22.00 -3.10
CA ASP A 374 2.67 20.99 -3.38
C ASP A 374 4.00 21.26 -2.66
N ALA A 375 4.23 22.47 -2.16
CA ALA A 375 5.47 22.84 -1.48
C ALA A 375 5.69 22.05 -0.17
N GLU A 376 4.61 21.61 0.49
CA GLU A 376 4.69 20.83 1.72
C GLU A 376 5.36 19.47 1.52
N ARG A 377 5.23 18.86 0.34
CA ARG A 377 5.86 17.58 0.03
C ARG A 377 7.38 17.66 0.12
N VAL A 378 7.95 18.76 -0.35
CA VAL A 378 9.39 19.02 -0.25
C VAL A 378 9.79 19.28 1.20
N LYS A 379 8.99 20.06 1.94
CA LYS A 379 9.20 20.36 3.36
C LYS A 379 9.25 19.09 4.23
N PHE A 380 8.39 18.12 3.93
CA PHE A 380 8.21 16.88 4.70
C PHE A 380 8.82 15.64 4.02
N GLY A 381 9.74 15.83 3.07
CA GLY A 381 10.33 14.74 2.29
C GLY A 381 11.48 14.01 2.97
N SER A 382 12.04 14.55 4.07
CA SER A 382 13.32 14.08 4.64
C SER A 382 13.29 13.82 6.15
N ASP A 383 12.11 13.66 6.74
CA ASP A 383 11.90 13.42 8.18
C ASP A 383 11.65 11.93 8.52
N ALA A 384 11.95 11.03 7.59
CA ALA A 384 11.88 9.58 7.79
C ALA A 384 12.93 9.11 8.83
N SER A 385 12.57 8.09 9.59
CA SER A 385 13.51 7.38 10.48
C SER A 385 14.38 6.42 9.66
N LEU A 386 15.68 6.36 9.95
CA LEU A 386 16.60 5.48 9.22
C LEU A 386 16.44 4.00 9.58
N ASP A 387 15.97 3.71 10.78
CA ASP A 387 15.91 2.35 11.36
C ASP A 387 14.55 2.02 11.99
N GLY A 388 13.55 2.89 11.80
CA GLY A 388 12.20 2.70 12.32
C GLY A 388 12.08 2.95 13.83
N THR A 389 13.08 3.62 14.43
CA THR A 389 13.05 4.07 15.83
C THR A 389 12.34 5.43 15.97
N LEU A 390 12.00 5.77 17.22
CA LEU A 390 11.32 7.03 17.54
C LEU A 390 12.18 8.26 17.25
N PRO A 391 11.57 9.40 16.89
CA PRO A 391 12.28 10.66 16.69
C PRO A 391 13.16 11.04 17.90
N GLY A 392 14.35 11.60 17.63
CA GLY A 392 15.25 12.10 18.67
C GLY A 392 15.80 11.04 19.64
N GLY A 393 15.71 9.75 19.31
CA GLY A 393 16.14 8.66 20.20
C GLY A 393 15.25 8.51 21.43
N ALA A 394 14.00 8.97 21.37
CA ALA A 394 13.05 8.85 22.47
C ALA A 394 12.86 7.38 22.88
N ARG A 395 12.65 7.16 24.18
CA ARG A 395 12.46 5.82 24.72
C ARG A 395 11.05 5.33 24.43
N MET A 396 10.96 4.15 23.82
CA MET A 396 9.68 3.49 23.57
C MET A 396 8.96 3.16 24.89
N LEU A 397 7.66 3.43 24.89
CA LEU A 397 6.73 3.08 25.95
C LEU A 397 6.28 1.63 25.79
N ARG A 398 5.94 1.01 26.92
CA ARG A 398 5.21 -0.27 26.91
C ARG A 398 3.74 0.03 27.12
N SER A 399 2.89 -0.53 26.26
CA SER A 399 1.45 -0.48 26.46
C SER A 399 0.91 -1.80 27.02
N SER A 400 -0.09 -1.69 27.87
CA SER A 400 -0.93 -2.80 28.37
C SER A 400 -2.30 -2.85 27.69
N SER A 401 -2.59 -1.93 26.75
CA SER A 401 -3.89 -1.91 26.08
C SER A 401 -4.03 -3.10 25.12
N HIS A 402 -5.10 -3.86 25.33
CA HIS A 402 -5.55 -4.94 24.46
C HIS A 402 -6.80 -4.57 23.66
N TYR A 403 -7.25 -3.30 23.74
CA TYR A 403 -8.45 -2.86 23.05
C TYR A 403 -8.22 -2.84 21.54
N SER A 404 -9.02 -3.62 20.83
CA SER A 404 -9.10 -3.62 19.36
C SER A 404 -10.57 -3.72 18.96
N PRO A 405 -11.12 -2.72 18.25
CA PRO A 405 -12.49 -2.76 17.80
C PRO A 405 -12.76 -3.95 16.89
N ARG A 406 -13.87 -4.67 17.13
CA ARG A 406 -14.32 -5.77 16.27
C ARG A 406 -14.71 -5.24 14.89
N GLY A 407 -14.43 -6.04 13.86
CA GLY A 407 -14.91 -5.79 12.52
C GLY A 407 -16.40 -6.10 12.36
N ASP A 408 -16.98 -5.56 11.30
CA ASP A 408 -18.37 -5.73 10.90
C ASP A 408 -18.40 -5.92 9.38
N ASP A 409 -18.94 -7.02 8.88
CA ASP A 409 -19.05 -7.30 7.45
C ASP A 409 -20.45 -6.99 6.90
N GLY A 410 -21.30 -6.33 7.69
CA GLY A 410 -22.65 -5.98 7.29
C GLY A 410 -23.62 -7.17 7.29
N SER A 411 -23.23 -8.34 7.80
CA SER A 411 -24.13 -9.50 7.87
C SER A 411 -25.37 -9.26 8.75
N TYR A 412 -25.28 -8.37 9.74
CA TYR A 412 -26.37 -8.05 10.67
C TYR A 412 -27.26 -6.87 10.27
N LEU A 413 -27.07 -6.26 9.08
CA LEU A 413 -27.85 -5.07 8.69
C LEU A 413 -29.37 -5.34 8.58
N GLU A 414 -29.79 -6.56 8.21
CA GLU A 414 -31.23 -6.90 8.11
C GLU A 414 -31.91 -7.01 9.47
N ASP A 415 -31.19 -7.50 10.49
CA ASP A 415 -31.73 -7.72 11.84
C ASP A 415 -32.03 -6.39 12.54
N VAL A 416 -31.17 -5.39 12.33
CA VAL A 416 -31.35 -4.04 12.86
C VAL A 416 -32.58 -3.37 12.24
N GLN A 417 -32.75 -3.48 10.92
CA GLN A 417 -33.92 -2.89 10.24
C GLN A 417 -35.24 -3.49 10.73
N ARG A 418 -35.26 -4.79 11.05
CA ARG A 418 -36.42 -5.44 11.67
C ARG A 418 -36.70 -4.90 13.07
N GLN A 419 -35.67 -4.68 13.89
CA GLN A 419 -35.82 -4.10 15.22
C GLN A 419 -36.35 -2.66 15.18
N THR A 420 -35.77 -1.79 14.35
CA THR A 420 -36.23 -0.40 14.19
C THR A 420 -37.68 -0.34 13.67
N ARG A 421 -38.06 -1.23 12.74
CA ARG A 421 -39.46 -1.34 12.29
C ARG A 421 -40.41 -1.79 13.39
N MET A 422 -39.98 -2.66 14.31
CA MET A 422 -40.80 -3.05 15.44
C MET A 422 -40.95 -1.90 16.44
N GLU A 423 -39.87 -1.22 16.82
CA GLU A 423 -39.90 -0.07 17.73
C GLU A 423 -40.75 1.09 17.20
N GLY A 424 -40.64 1.42 15.91
CA GLY A 424 -41.49 2.43 15.27
C GLY A 424 -42.98 2.06 15.27
N ARG A 425 -43.33 0.77 15.13
CA ARG A 425 -44.72 0.31 15.25
C ARG A 425 -45.24 0.40 16.68
N TYR A 426 -44.41 0.15 17.69
CA TYR A 426 -44.80 0.34 19.09
C TYR A 426 -45.05 1.82 19.40
N MET A 427 -44.22 2.74 18.90
CA MET A 427 -44.44 4.18 19.12
C MET A 427 -45.72 4.73 18.46
N VAL A 428 -46.12 4.23 17.29
CA VAL A 428 -47.37 4.62 16.63
C VAL A 428 -48.61 3.98 17.30
N SER A 429 -48.42 2.91 18.06
CA SER A 429 -49.52 2.22 18.78
C SER A 429 -49.87 2.85 20.13
N PHE A 430 -49.12 3.86 20.58
CA PHE A 430 -49.32 4.58 21.85
C PHE A 430 -49.60 6.08 21.66
N ALA A 431 -49.89 6.54 20.43
CA ALA A 431 -50.26 7.92 20.11
C ALA A 431 -51.77 8.09 19.94
#